data_AF-A0A963P0E1-F1
#
_entry.id   AF-A0A963P0E1-F1
#
_cell.length_a   1.000
_cell.length_b   1.000
_cell.length_c   1.000
_cell.angle_alpha   90.00
_cell.angle_beta   90.00
_cell.angle_gamma   90.00
#
_symmetry.space_group_name_H-M   'P 1'
#
loop_
_entity.id
_entity.type
_entity.pdbx_description
1 polymer ?
#
loop_
_entity_poly.entity_id
_entity_poly.type
_entity_poly.pdbx_seq_one_letter_code
_entity_poly.pdbx_strand_id
1 'polypeptide(L)'
;MSGNDTKLRRYQAPVWDEPVIMEMSSPGRRGQVFTAPEPAVADAVGDIAALLPAGMARTAPPALPEMSEHDVLRHFLHLSQETLGMMGISLFGTCTMKYN
;
A
#
# COMPACT_ATOMS: atom_id res chain seq x y z
N MET A 1 7.65 51.00 25.23
CA MET A 1 7.96 49.87 24.33
C MET A 1 7.71 48.58 25.09
N SER A 2 6.48 48.04 25.00
CA SER A 2 6.14 46.77 25.62
C SER A 2 6.65 45.65 24.71
N GLY A 3 7.67 44.93 25.15
CA GLY A 3 8.28 43.82 24.42
C GLY A 3 7.28 42.67 24.28
N ASN A 4 7.02 42.26 23.04
CA ASN A 4 6.11 41.17 22.73
C ASN A 4 6.77 39.83 23.12
N ASP A 5 6.57 39.38 24.36
CA ASP A 5 7.03 38.09 24.88
C ASP A 5 6.19 36.95 24.27
N THR A 6 6.46 36.65 23.00
CA THR A 6 5.79 35.57 22.28
C THR A 6 6.32 34.24 22.80
N LYS A 7 5.58 33.60 23.72
CA LYS A 7 5.86 32.23 24.17
C LYS A 7 5.72 31.27 22.99
N LEU A 8 6.83 30.97 22.33
CA LEU A 8 6.92 29.88 21.35
C LEU A 8 6.56 28.58 22.07
N ARG A 9 5.49 27.92 21.64
CA ARG A 9 5.16 26.58 22.13
C ARG A 9 6.27 25.64 21.68
N ARG A 10 6.66 24.72 22.55
CA ARG A 10 7.52 23.59 22.19
C ARG A 10 6.71 22.64 21.30
N TYR A 11 6.64 22.96 20.01
CA TYR A 11 6.00 22.12 19.01
C TYR A 11 6.94 20.97 18.64
N GLN A 12 6.43 19.75 18.69
CA GLN A 12 7.08 18.57 18.15
C GLN A 12 6.14 17.99 17.11
N ALA A 13 6.59 17.98 15.85
CA ALA A 13 5.87 17.30 14.79
C ALA A 13 5.92 15.78 15.03
N PRO A 14 4.89 15.02 14.58
CA PRO A 14 5.01 13.59 14.44
C PRO A 14 6.19 13.25 13.54
N VAL A 15 6.95 12.23 13.92
CA VAL A 15 8.02 11.64 13.10
C VAL A 15 7.67 10.17 12.95
N TRP A 16 7.65 9.71 11.70
CA TRP A 16 7.37 8.33 11.34
C TRP A 16 8.62 7.69 10.76
N ASP A 17 8.77 6.39 10.97
CA ASP A 17 9.93 5.59 10.53
C ASP A 17 9.45 4.29 9.85
N GLU A 18 8.31 4.37 9.17
CA GLU A 18 7.77 3.23 8.41
C GLU A 18 8.58 3.08 7.10
N PRO A 19 9.17 1.90 6.83
CA PRO A 19 9.97 1.68 5.64
C PRO A 19 9.10 1.65 4.37
N VAL A 20 9.73 1.79 3.21
CA VAL A 20 9.03 1.58 1.93
C VAL A 20 8.68 0.10 1.81
N ILE A 21 7.47 -0.24 1.37
CA ILE A 21 6.99 -1.63 1.26
C ILE A 21 7.96 -2.57 0.50
N MET A 22 8.72 -2.02 -0.46
CA MET A 22 9.71 -2.75 -1.25
C MET A 22 10.92 -3.21 -0.42
N GLU A 23 11.26 -2.51 0.66
CA GLU A 23 12.39 -2.79 1.55
C GLU A 23 12.04 -3.88 2.59
N MET A 24 10.75 -4.15 2.78
CA MET A 24 10.23 -5.15 3.73
C MET A 24 10.14 -6.57 3.14
N SER A 25 10.56 -6.74 1.87
CA SER A 25 10.45 -7.99 1.12
C SER A 25 11.35 -9.10 1.68
N SER A 26 10.84 -10.33 1.69
CA SER A 26 11.59 -11.54 2.05
C SER A 26 11.41 -12.60 0.95
N PRO A 27 12.48 -13.00 0.24
CA PRO A 27 12.36 -13.97 -0.87
C PRO A 27 11.61 -15.24 -0.48
N GLY A 28 10.69 -15.67 -1.35
CA GLY A 28 9.82 -16.83 -1.18
C GLY A 28 8.59 -16.61 -0.29
N ARG A 29 8.45 -15.44 0.36
CA ARG A 29 7.30 -15.16 1.24
C ARG A 29 6.06 -14.85 0.41
N ARG A 30 4.92 -15.43 0.82
CA ARG A 30 3.63 -15.29 0.13
C ARG A 30 2.58 -14.71 1.06
N GLY A 31 1.83 -13.74 0.55
CA GLY A 31 0.74 -13.10 1.30
C GLY A 31 -0.51 -13.96 1.25
N GLN A 32 -0.94 -14.26 0.03
CA GLN A 32 -2.10 -15.10 -0.22
C GLN A 32 -1.68 -16.32 -1.04
N VAL A 33 -2.17 -17.49 -0.62
CA VAL A 33 -2.04 -18.74 -1.37
C VAL A 33 -3.41 -19.09 -1.93
N PHE A 34 -3.60 -18.90 -3.23
CA PHE A 34 -4.81 -19.34 -3.90
C PHE A 34 -4.85 -20.87 -3.95
N THR A 35 -6.02 -21.43 -3.67
CA THR A 35 -6.29 -22.85 -3.88
C THR A 35 -6.22 -23.16 -5.37
N ALA A 36 -5.83 -24.39 -5.71
CA ALA A 36 -5.89 -24.86 -7.08
C ALA A 36 -7.33 -24.73 -7.63
N PRO A 37 -7.50 -24.40 -8.92
CA PRO A 37 -8.81 -24.36 -9.55
C PRO A 37 -9.46 -25.74 -9.56
N GLU A 38 -10.79 -25.77 -9.61
CA GLU A 38 -11.55 -27.01 -9.76
C GLU A 38 -11.20 -27.71 -11.09
N PRO A 39 -11.21 -29.06 -11.15
CA PRO A 39 -10.83 -29.79 -12.36
C PRO A 39 -11.64 -29.38 -13.60
N ALA A 40 -12.95 -29.17 -13.45
CA ALA A 40 -13.80 -28.75 -14.56
C ALA A 40 -13.40 -27.39 -15.15
N VAL A 41 -12.88 -26.48 -14.32
CA VAL A 41 -12.38 -25.17 -14.77
C VAL A 41 -11.03 -25.33 -15.46
N ALA A 42 -10.14 -26.15 -14.90
CA ALA A 42 -8.83 -26.43 -15.49
C ALA A 42 -8.97 -27.09 -16.88
N ASP A 43 -9.89 -28.05 -17.02
CA ASP A 43 -10.15 -28.76 -18.28
C ASP A 43 -10.76 -27.83 -19.34
N ALA A 44 -11.65 -26.90 -18.94
CA ALA A 44 -12.27 -25.95 -19.85
C ALA A 44 -11.30 -24.88 -20.35
N VAL A 45 -10.35 -24.45 -19.51
CA VAL A 45 -9.35 -23.42 -19.87
C VAL A 45 -8.17 -24.00 -20.63
N GLY A 46 -7.76 -25.23 -20.31
CA GLY A 46 -6.62 -25.88 -20.92
C GLY A 46 -5.28 -25.22 -20.58
N ASP A 47 -4.31 -25.31 -21.49
CA ASP A 47 -2.96 -24.75 -21.28
C ASP A 47 -2.95 -23.22 -21.41
N ILE A 48 -2.64 -22.54 -20.31
CA ILE A 48 -2.53 -21.07 -20.24
C ILE A 48 -1.46 -20.56 -21.21
N ALA A 49 -0.38 -21.31 -21.44
CA ALA A 49 0.69 -20.89 -22.34
C ALA A 49 0.22 -20.81 -23.81
N ALA A 50 -0.79 -21.61 -24.19
CA ALA A 50 -1.41 -21.55 -25.51
C ALA A 50 -2.35 -20.35 -25.69
N LEU A 51 -2.82 -19.73 -24.58
CA LEU A 51 -3.73 -18.59 -24.61
C LEU A 51 -3.02 -17.24 -24.79
N LEU A 52 -1.69 -17.19 -24.59
CA LEU A 52 -0.91 -15.97 -24.67
C LEU A 52 0.03 -15.99 -25.88
N PRO A 53 0.02 -14.97 -26.77
CA PRO A 53 1.01 -14.86 -27.84
C PRO A 53 2.43 -14.82 -27.26
N ALA A 54 3.38 -15.52 -27.90
CA ALA A 54 4.75 -15.67 -27.38
C ALA A 54 5.46 -14.33 -27.09
N GLY A 55 5.15 -13.27 -27.87
CA GLY A 55 5.72 -11.94 -27.67
C GLY A 55 5.13 -11.14 -26.50
N MET A 56 4.06 -11.63 -25.86
CA MET A 56 3.42 -10.95 -24.72
C MET A 56 3.85 -11.51 -23.36
N ALA A 57 4.46 -12.70 -23.32
CA ALA A 57 4.91 -13.31 -22.09
C ALA A 57 6.11 -12.56 -21.50
N ARG A 58 6.04 -12.23 -20.20
CA ARG A 58 7.19 -11.67 -19.48
C ARG A 58 8.27 -12.73 -19.31
N THR A 59 9.52 -12.37 -19.58
CA THR A 59 10.69 -13.26 -19.40
C THR A 59 11.17 -13.35 -17.96
N ALA A 60 10.87 -12.34 -17.14
CA ALA A 60 11.19 -12.30 -15.72
C ALA A 60 9.96 -11.93 -14.89
N PRO A 61 9.81 -12.47 -13.67
CA PRO A 61 8.79 -12.02 -12.74
C PRO A 61 8.89 -10.52 -12.45
N PRO A 62 7.77 -9.82 -12.20
CA PRO A 62 7.84 -8.43 -11.75
C PRO A 62 8.51 -8.35 -10.37
N ALA A 63 9.27 -7.28 -10.14
CA ALA A 63 9.89 -6.98 -8.86
C ALA A 63 8.83 -6.47 -7.86
N LEU A 64 7.92 -7.35 -7.44
CA LEU A 64 6.95 -7.09 -6.38
C LEU A 64 7.50 -7.56 -5.03
N PRO A 65 7.08 -6.94 -3.91
CA PRO A 65 7.54 -7.36 -2.60
C PRO A 65 6.91 -8.71 -2.22
N GLU A 66 7.73 -9.57 -1.64
CA GLU A 66 7.34 -10.90 -1.16
C GLU A 66 7.08 -10.79 0.35
N MET A 67 5.81 -10.68 0.73
CA MET A 67 5.35 -10.33 2.08
C MET A 67 4.19 -11.21 2.52
N SER A 68 4.01 -11.40 3.83
CA SER A 68 2.83 -12.10 4.36
C SER A 68 1.63 -11.14 4.40
N GLU A 69 0.40 -11.66 4.42
CA GLU A 69 -0.81 -10.83 4.52
C GLU A 69 -0.79 -9.92 5.75
N HIS A 70 -0.26 -10.46 6.85
CA HIS A 70 -0.12 -9.73 8.11
C HIS A 70 0.90 -8.59 8.04
N ASP A 71 2.03 -8.80 7.36
CA ASP A 71 3.03 -7.74 7.15
C ASP A 71 2.45 -6.59 6.32
N VAL A 72 1.71 -6.94 5.25
CA VAL A 72 1.01 -5.97 4.39
C VAL A 72 -0.04 -5.18 5.19
N LEU A 73 -0.85 -5.88 5.99
CA LEU A 73 -1.87 -5.23 6.84
C LEU A 73 -1.23 -4.23 7.81
N ARG A 74 -0.17 -4.63 8.51
CA ARG A 74 0.51 -3.75 9.48
C ARG A 74 1.09 -2.51 8.79
N HIS A 75 1.76 -2.69 7.66
CA HIS A 75 2.34 -1.58 6.90
C HIS A 75 1.28 -0.53 6.52
N PHE A 76 0.17 -0.97 5.90
CA PHE A 76 -0.89 -0.04 5.51
C PHE A 76 -1.66 0.54 6.71
N LEU A 77 -1.74 -0.19 7.82
CA LEU A 77 -2.31 0.34 9.05
C LEU A 77 -1.44 1.47 9.62
N HIS A 78 -0.11 1.31 9.64
CA HIS A 78 0.80 2.39 10.05
C HIS A 78 0.66 3.59 9.11
N LEU A 79 0.77 3.39 7.79
CA LEU A 79 0.60 4.47 6.80
C LEU A 79 -0.71 5.23 6.96
N SER A 80 -1.81 4.57 7.33
CA SER A 80 -3.08 5.25 7.58
C SER A 80 -2.99 6.32 8.67
N GLN A 81 -2.18 6.07 9.72
CA GLN A 81 -1.95 7.01 10.82
C GLN A 81 -1.00 8.14 10.46
N GLU A 82 -0.23 7.98 9.37
CA GLU A 82 0.66 9.02 8.81
C GLU A 82 -0.09 9.96 7.86
N THR A 83 -1.36 9.66 7.57
CA THR A 83 -2.24 10.49 6.76
C THR A 83 -3.26 11.23 7.62
N LEU A 84 -3.41 12.54 7.39
CA LEU A 84 -4.43 13.33 8.09
C LEU A 84 -5.85 13.04 7.55
N GLY A 85 -5.97 12.81 6.25
CA GLY A 85 -7.25 12.56 5.58
C GLY A 85 -8.32 13.62 5.91
N MET A 86 -9.53 13.16 6.22
CA MET A 86 -10.66 13.98 6.69
C MET A 86 -10.80 13.96 8.23
N MET A 87 -9.75 13.61 8.98
CA MET A 87 -9.84 13.54 10.45
C MET A 87 -9.95 14.92 11.13
N GLY A 88 -9.81 16.00 10.37
CA GLY A 88 -9.95 17.37 10.85
C GLY A 88 -10.71 18.26 9.89
N ILE A 89 -10.73 19.57 10.18
CA ILE A 89 -11.38 20.56 9.32
C ILE A 89 -10.53 20.77 8.08
N SER A 90 -11.02 20.33 6.92
CA SER A 90 -10.40 20.59 5.63
C SER A 90 -10.88 21.94 5.08
N LEU A 91 -9.97 22.92 5.02
CA LEU A 91 -10.23 24.26 4.46
C LEU A 91 -9.72 24.42 3.03
N PHE A 92 -9.43 23.31 2.34
CA PHE A 92 -8.94 23.33 0.96
C PHE A 92 -10.08 23.72 0.01
N GLY A 93 -10.04 24.96 -0.48
CA GLY A 93 -10.99 25.47 -1.48
C GLY A 93 -10.90 24.69 -2.80
N THR A 94 -11.96 24.75 -3.61
CA THR A 94 -12.12 24.06 -4.92
C THR A 94 -12.21 22.53 -4.89
N CYS A 95 -11.81 21.87 -3.80
CA CYS A 95 -11.86 20.41 -3.69
C CYS A 95 -13.24 19.86 -3.31
N THR A 96 -14.14 20.69 -2.77
CA THR A 96 -15.49 20.28 -2.28
C THR A 96 -15.40 19.02 -1.40
N MET A 97 -14.46 19.04 -0.46
CA MET A 97 -14.22 17.96 0.50
C MET A 97 -15.40 17.86 1.48
N LYS A 98 -16.44 17.12 1.09
CA LYS A 98 -17.69 16.87 1.83
C LYS A 98 -17.56 15.59 2.67
N TYR A 99 -18.55 15.37 3.52
CA TYR A 99 -18.77 14.07 4.16
C TYR A 99 -18.95 12.98 3.09
N ASN A 100 -18.25 11.85 3.26
CA ASN A 100 -18.32 10.66 2.42
C ASN A 100 -19.15 9.58 3.09
#